data_AF-A0A7C7PVQ5-F1
#
_entry.id   AF-A0A7C7PVQ5-F1
#
_cell.length_a   1.000
_cell.length_b   1.000
_cell.length_c   1.000
_cell.angle_alpha   90.00
_cell.angle_beta   90.00
_cell.angle_gamma   90.00
#
_symmetry.space_group_name_H-M   'P 1'
#
loop_
_entity.id
_entity.type
_entity.pdbx_description
1 polymer ?
#
loop_
_entity_poly.entity_id
_entity_poly.type
_entity_poly.pdbx_seq_one_letter_code
_entity_poly.pdbx_strand_id
1 'polypeptide(L)'
;MRIFQRAILPITLSATFAWIAFAPMILLLIEALGSLFTGDTTSLLNRTLLSITIWRRLGTSIAVGASAALTGTCIGLSLALLMNGMRIRMQQLLCALLLAGLAIPPYINAAVWRKWLGPAGYISGLLHLFFRHSIG
;
A
#
# COMPACT_ATOMS: atom_id res chain seq x y z
N MET A 1 16.85 4.32 -42.39
CA MET A 1 15.82 5.28 -41.92
C MET A 1 14.76 4.65 -41.00
N ARG A 2 14.24 3.43 -41.25
CA ARG A 2 13.23 2.77 -40.39
C ARG A 2 13.71 2.35 -38.98
N ILE A 3 15.03 2.16 -38.78
CA ILE A 3 15.61 1.76 -37.48
C ILE A 3 15.62 2.95 -36.49
N PHE A 4 15.90 4.15 -36.99
CA PHE A 4 15.94 5.38 -36.19
C PHE A 4 14.54 5.73 -35.65
N GLN A 5 13.50 5.58 -36.47
CA GLN A 5 12.11 5.80 -36.06
C GLN A 5 11.62 4.77 -35.02
N ARG A 6 12.12 3.52 -35.05
CA ARG A 6 11.76 2.49 -34.07
C ARG A 6 12.39 2.70 -32.69
N ALA A 7 13.51 3.40 -32.60
CA ALA A 7 14.17 3.71 -31.34
C ALA A 7 13.65 5.01 -30.70
N ILE A 8 13.29 6.01 -31.51
CA ILE A 8 12.81 7.31 -30.99
C ILE A 8 11.44 7.18 -30.34
N LEU A 9 10.51 6.43 -30.95
CA LEU A 9 9.13 6.31 -30.49
C LEU A 9 8.98 5.73 -29.06
N PRO A 10 9.69 4.66 -28.65
CA PRO A 10 9.62 4.18 -27.26
C PRO A 10 10.29 5.13 -26.27
N ILE A 11 11.35 5.85 -26.68
CA ILE A 11 12.04 6.84 -25.82
C ILE A 11 11.14 8.05 -25.59
N THR A 12 10.46 8.53 -26.63
CA THR A 12 9.52 9.65 -26.46
C THR A 12 8.32 9.23 -25.63
N LEU A 13 7.72 8.06 -25.89
CA LEU A 13 6.59 7.56 -25.09
C LEU A 13 6.95 7.36 -23.62
N SER A 14 8.13 6.81 -23.31
CA SER A 14 8.58 6.63 -21.93
C SER A 14 8.85 7.98 -21.25
N ALA A 15 9.43 8.94 -21.95
CA ALA A 15 9.62 10.30 -21.44
C ALA A 15 8.28 11.01 -21.17
N THR A 16 7.30 10.91 -22.07
CA THR A 16 5.97 11.51 -21.86
C THR A 16 5.25 10.85 -20.68
N PHE A 17 5.34 9.52 -20.55
CA PHE A 17 4.75 8.80 -19.43
C PHE A 17 5.40 9.19 -18.10
N ALA A 18 6.73 9.26 -18.06
CA ALA A 18 7.47 9.73 -16.90
C ALA A 18 7.06 11.17 -16.55
N TRP A 19 6.94 12.05 -17.53
CA TRP A 19 6.50 13.43 -17.29
C TRP A 19 5.10 13.47 -16.69
N ILE A 20 4.13 12.74 -17.24
CA ILE A 20 2.76 12.69 -16.70
C ILE A 20 2.73 12.13 -15.28
N ALA A 21 3.52 11.09 -15.00
CA ALA A 21 3.57 10.44 -13.69
C ALA A 21 4.26 11.32 -12.62
N PHE A 22 5.35 12.01 -12.98
CA PHE A 22 6.20 12.74 -12.05
C PHE A 22 5.91 14.24 -11.99
N ALA A 23 5.34 14.86 -13.03
CA ALA A 23 4.98 16.28 -13.03
C ALA A 23 4.17 16.71 -11.79
N PRO A 24 3.10 16.01 -11.35
CA PRO A 24 2.38 16.43 -10.15
C PRO A 24 3.23 16.35 -8.89
N MET A 25 4.10 15.34 -8.77
CA MET A 25 5.06 15.23 -7.67
C MET A 25 6.06 16.40 -7.67
N ILE A 26 6.58 16.77 -8.85
CA ILE A 26 7.53 17.87 -9.02
C ILE A 26 6.84 19.20 -8.68
N LEU A 27 5.60 19.42 -9.13
CA LEU A 27 4.84 20.62 -8.79
C LEU A 27 4.59 20.74 -7.29
N LEU A 28 4.17 19.66 -6.63
CA LEU A 28 4.01 19.62 -5.17
C LEU A 28 5.33 19.89 -4.44
N LEU A 29 6.45 19.39 -4.96
CA LEU A 29 7.78 19.65 -4.40
C LEU A 29 8.17 21.12 -4.59
N ILE A 30 7.90 21.71 -5.76
CA ILE A 30 8.17 23.14 -6.02
C ILE A 30 7.31 24.02 -5.12
N GLU A 31 6.02 23.71 -4.94
CA GLU A 31 5.14 24.43 -4.00
C GLU A 31 5.65 24.30 -2.57
N ALA A 32 6.01 23.08 -2.14
CA ALA A 32 6.59 22.84 -0.83
C ALA A 32 7.91 23.63 -0.63
N LEU A 33 8.80 23.67 -1.62
CA LEU A 33 10.07 24.40 -1.55
C LEU A 33 9.90 25.91 -1.67
N GLY A 34 9.07 26.40 -2.59
CA GLY A 34 8.76 27.82 -2.77
C GLY A 34 8.08 28.43 -1.54
N SER A 35 7.29 27.61 -0.83
CA SER A 35 6.74 28.00 0.47
C SER A 35 7.81 28.23 1.54
N LEU A 36 9.01 27.62 1.43
CA LEU A 36 10.14 27.82 2.37
C LEU A 36 10.79 29.20 2.22
N PHE A 37 10.77 29.77 1.02
CA PHE A 37 11.39 31.07 0.72
C PHE A 37 10.46 32.26 1.00
N THR A 38 9.16 32.03 1.19
CA THR A 38 8.14 33.06 1.45
C THR A 38 7.91 33.34 2.94
N GLY A 39 8.70 32.74 3.84
CA GLY A 39 8.80 33.12 5.26
C GLY A 39 7.78 32.48 6.20
N ASP A 40 6.57 32.13 5.73
CA ASP A 40 5.49 31.58 6.57
C ASP A 40 5.75 30.13 7.05
N THR A 41 6.56 29.35 6.33
CA THR A 41 6.70 27.90 6.54
C THR A 41 7.98 27.44 7.24
N THR A 42 8.91 28.33 7.60
CA THR A 42 9.98 27.95 8.56
C THR A 42 9.38 27.37 9.84
N SER A 43 8.20 27.85 10.22
CA SER A 43 7.36 27.32 11.28
C SER A 43 6.76 25.93 10.96
N LEU A 44 6.34 25.66 9.72
CA LEU A 44 5.75 24.39 9.29
C LEU A 44 6.82 23.30 9.10
N LEU A 45 7.94 23.60 8.45
CA LEU A 45 9.04 22.64 8.31
C LEU A 45 9.65 22.30 9.68
N ASN A 46 9.87 23.30 10.55
CA ASN A 46 10.27 23.05 11.94
C ASN A 46 9.18 22.28 12.70
N ARG A 47 7.88 22.60 12.55
CA ARG A 47 6.81 21.80 13.16
C ARG A 47 6.76 20.38 12.62
N THR A 48 7.12 20.15 11.36
CA THR A 48 7.06 18.83 10.73
C THR A 48 8.26 17.97 11.14
N LEU A 49 9.46 18.56 11.13
CA LEU A 49 10.72 17.91 11.48
C LEU A 49 10.95 17.81 12.99
N LEU A 50 10.40 18.72 13.80
CA LEU A 50 10.53 18.68 15.27
C LEU A 50 9.33 18.03 15.95
N SER A 51 8.23 17.76 15.24
CA SER A 51 7.08 17.07 15.84
C SER A 51 7.36 15.58 16.00
N ILE A 52 7.55 15.18 17.25
CA ILE A 52 7.63 13.78 17.66
C ILE A 52 6.43 12.96 17.17
N THR A 53 5.25 13.58 17.02
CA THR A 53 4.04 12.90 16.54
C THR A 53 4.17 12.47 15.08
N ILE A 54 4.81 13.30 14.25
CA ILE A 54 4.98 13.02 12.81
C ILE A 54 6.02 11.91 12.64
N TRP A 55 7.14 11.99 13.35
CA TRP A 55 8.14 10.93 13.38
C TRP A 55 7.58 9.61 13.91
N ARG A 56 6.75 9.65 14.96
CA ARG A 56 6.08 8.45 15.47
C ARG A 56 5.15 7.85 14.43
N ARG A 57 4.34 8.67 13.74
CA ARG A 57 3.44 8.20 12.67
C ARG A 57 4.21 7.60 11.51
N LEU A 58 5.28 8.27 11.06
CA LEU A 58 6.19 7.76 10.03
C LEU A 58 6.79 6.42 10.44
N GLY A 59 7.33 6.32 11.65
CA GLY A 59 7.88 5.09 12.20
C GLY A 59 6.86 3.95 12.24
N THR A 60 5.62 4.24 12.68
CA THR A 60 4.55 3.24 12.66
C THR A 60 4.17 2.82 11.24
N SER A 61 4.11 3.74 10.29
CA SER A 61 3.81 3.41 8.88
C SER A 61 4.90 2.53 8.26
N ILE A 62 6.17 2.83 8.55
CA ILE A 62 7.31 2.02 8.10
C ILE A 62 7.25 0.63 8.72
N ALA A 63 7.04 0.52 10.04
CA ALA A 63 6.98 -0.76 10.73
C ALA A 63 5.81 -1.63 10.24
N VAL A 64 4.63 -1.03 10.08
CA VAL A 64 3.44 -1.72 9.55
C VAL A 64 3.65 -2.10 8.08
N GLY A 65 4.23 -1.22 7.28
CA GLY A 65 4.55 -1.51 5.87
C GLY A 65 5.56 -2.65 5.73
N ALA A 66 6.64 -2.63 6.52
CA ALA A 66 7.67 -3.67 6.52
C ALA A 66 7.11 -5.02 6.98
N SER A 67 6.34 -5.05 8.07
CA SER A 67 5.71 -6.29 8.54
C SER A 67 4.72 -6.84 7.53
N ALA A 68 3.85 -6.00 6.96
CA ALA A 68 2.92 -6.42 5.90
C ALA A 68 3.65 -6.95 4.66
N ALA A 69 4.74 -6.30 4.24
CA ALA A 69 5.55 -6.75 3.11
C ALA A 69 6.22 -8.10 3.38
N LEU A 70 6.80 -8.30 4.57
CA LEU A 70 7.42 -9.56 4.97
C LEU A 70 6.39 -10.68 5.04
N THR A 71 5.27 -10.46 5.74
CA THR A 71 4.20 -11.45 5.84
C THR A 71 3.61 -11.77 4.48
N GLY A 72 3.35 -10.76 3.64
CA GLY A 72 2.86 -10.95 2.28
C GLY A 72 3.84 -11.72 1.41
N THR A 73 5.15 -11.46 1.55
CA THR A 73 6.20 -12.20 0.83
C THR A 73 6.26 -13.66 1.28
N CYS A 74 6.24 -13.92 2.60
CA CYS A 74 6.25 -15.28 3.12
C CYS A 74 5.03 -16.07 2.63
N ILE A 75 3.82 -15.52 2.80
CA ILE A 75 2.58 -16.18 2.37
C ILE A 75 2.57 -16.36 0.85
N GLY A 76 2.90 -15.32 0.09
CA GLY A 76 2.93 -15.35 -1.37
C GLY A 76 3.94 -16.37 -1.92
N LEU A 77 5.13 -16.43 -1.33
CA LEU A 77 6.17 -17.39 -1.71
C LEU A 77 5.72 -18.83 -1.39
N SER A 78 5.20 -19.09 -0.19
CA SER A 78 4.67 -20.41 0.17
C SER A 78 3.54 -20.84 -0.77
N LEU A 79 2.63 -19.93 -1.11
CA LEU A 79 1.54 -20.22 -2.04
C LEU A 79 2.06 -20.52 -3.45
N ALA A 80 3.01 -19.73 -3.95
CA ALA A 80 3.63 -19.94 -5.25
C ALA A 80 4.35 -21.29 -5.33
N LEU A 81 5.08 -21.68 -4.28
CA LEU A 81 5.74 -22.98 -4.18
C LEU A 81 4.73 -24.13 -4.16
N LEU A 82 3.62 -24.01 -3.42
CA LEU A 82 2.55 -25.02 -3.40
C LEU A 82 1.87 -25.17 -4.76
N MET A 83 1.58 -24.05 -5.45
CA MET A 83 0.91 -24.05 -6.74
C MET A 83 1.80 -24.57 -7.88
N ASN A 84 3.11 -24.36 -7.80
CA ASN A 84 4.05 -24.88 -8.80
C ASN A 84 4.51 -26.32 -8.49
N GLY A 85 4.63 -26.68 -7.22
CA GLY A 85 5.12 -28.00 -6.78
C GLY A 85 4.04 -29.08 -6.78
N MET A 86 2.77 -28.71 -6.63
CA MET A 86 1.65 -29.66 -6.66
C MET A 86 0.76 -29.40 -7.86
N ARG A 87 0.32 -30.46 -8.55
CA ARG A 87 -0.72 -30.35 -9.59
C ARG A 87 -2.09 -30.11 -8.93
N ILE A 88 -2.34 -28.86 -8.55
CA ILE A 88 -3.61 -28.45 -7.94
C ILE A 88 -4.69 -28.39 -9.03
N ARG A 89 -5.76 -29.16 -8.85
CA ARG A 89 -6.95 -29.07 -9.71
C ARG A 89 -7.59 -27.68 -9.52
N MET A 90 -7.91 -26.98 -10.60
CA MET A 90 -8.44 -25.60 -10.60
C MET A 90 -7.44 -24.50 -10.19
N GLN A 91 -6.13 -24.70 -10.42
CA GLN A 91 -5.10 -23.68 -10.16
C GLN A 91 -5.43 -22.30 -10.75
N GLN A 92 -6.00 -22.25 -11.95
CA GLN A 92 -6.39 -20.99 -12.60
C GLN A 92 -7.52 -20.25 -11.86
N LEU A 93 -8.50 -20.98 -11.30
CA LEU A 93 -9.56 -20.39 -10.50
C LEU A 93 -8.99 -19.79 -9.20
N LEU A 94 -8.05 -20.48 -8.56
CA LEU A 94 -7.35 -19.97 -7.37
C LEU A 94 -6.56 -18.70 -7.69
N CYS A 95 -5.81 -18.67 -8.79
CA CYS A 95 -5.15 -17.44 -9.26
C CYS A 95 -6.15 -16.30 -9.48
N ALA A 96 -7.28 -16.57 -10.12
CA ALA A 96 -8.30 -15.56 -10.39
C ALA A 96 -8.91 -15.00 -9.09
N LEU A 97 -9.20 -15.85 -8.10
CA LEU A 97 -9.73 -15.42 -6.80
C LEU A 97 -8.72 -14.57 -6.01
N LEU A 98 -7.43 -14.92 -6.06
CA LEU A 98 -6.38 -14.11 -5.43
C LEU A 98 -6.28 -12.72 -6.06
N LEU A 99 -6.35 -12.65 -7.40
CA LEU A 99 -6.33 -11.38 -8.14
C LEU A 99 -7.61 -10.57 -7.95
N ALA A 100 -8.77 -11.23 -7.78
CA ALA A 100 -10.04 -10.55 -7.53
C ALA A 100 -10.00 -9.69 -6.27
N GLY A 101 -9.24 -10.11 -5.25
CA GLY A 101 -9.03 -9.31 -4.04
C GLY A 101 -8.37 -7.95 -4.29
N LEU A 102 -7.52 -7.83 -5.33
CA LEU A 102 -6.88 -6.57 -5.72
C LEU A 102 -7.83 -5.63 -6.49
N ALA A 103 -8.88 -6.17 -7.10
CA ALA A 103 -9.89 -5.39 -7.81
C ALA A 103 -10.91 -4.72 -6.87
N ILE A 104 -10.94 -5.13 -5.59
CA ILE A 104 -11.87 -4.56 -4.60
C ILE A 104 -11.40 -3.14 -4.24
N PRO A 105 -12.27 -2.12 -4.36
CA PRO A 105 -11.94 -0.75 -3.97
C PRO A 105 -11.46 -0.66 -2.50
N PRO A 106 -10.39 0.12 -2.21
CA PRO A 106 -9.79 0.17 -0.86
C PRO A 106 -10.77 0.53 0.26
N TYR A 107 -11.75 1.39 -0.02
CA TYR A 107 -12.75 1.81 0.96
C TYR A 107 -13.71 0.66 1.36
N ILE A 108 -14.07 -0.21 0.40
CA ILE A 108 -14.91 -1.38 0.66
C ILE A 108 -14.13 -2.36 1.53
N ASN A 109 -12.88 -2.63 1.14
CA ASN A 109 -12.00 -3.52 1.89
C ASN A 109 -11.84 -3.05 3.35
N ALA A 110 -11.58 -1.76 3.56
CA ALA A 110 -11.49 -1.17 4.91
C ALA A 110 -12.80 -1.31 5.71
N ALA A 111 -13.97 -1.12 5.07
CA ALA A 111 -15.26 -1.28 5.74
C ALA A 111 -15.52 -2.74 6.16
N VAL A 112 -15.15 -3.71 5.32
CA VAL A 112 -15.27 -5.14 5.63
C VAL A 112 -14.36 -5.50 6.80
N TRP A 113 -13.10 -5.11 6.77
CA TRP A 113 -12.17 -5.34 7.88
C TRP A 113 -12.65 -4.71 9.19
N ARG A 114 -13.24 -3.51 9.14
CA ARG A 114 -13.84 -2.88 10.33
C ARG A 114 -15.03 -3.68 10.87
N LYS A 115 -15.86 -4.27 10.01
CA LYS A 115 -16.96 -5.16 10.46
C LYS A 115 -16.45 -6.48 11.03
N TRP A 116 -15.28 -6.95 10.60
CA TRP A 116 -14.69 -8.20 11.07
C TRP A 116 -13.90 -8.05 12.36
N LEU A 117 -12.98 -7.08 12.40
CA LEU A 117 -11.99 -6.86 13.47
C LEU A 117 -12.28 -5.64 14.34
N GLY A 118 -13.32 -4.85 14.04
CA GLY A 118 -13.67 -3.67 14.82
C GLY A 118 -14.11 -4.01 16.25
N PRO A 119 -14.32 -2.99 17.10
CA PRO A 119 -14.74 -3.18 18.49
C PRO A 119 -16.05 -3.98 18.63
N ALA A 120 -16.99 -3.78 17.71
CA ALA A 120 -18.23 -4.55 17.59
C ALA A 120 -18.18 -5.58 16.44
N GLY A 121 -16.98 -5.97 16.02
CA GLY A 121 -16.78 -6.89 14.90
C GLY A 121 -17.01 -8.34 15.30
N TYR A 122 -17.24 -9.20 14.30
CA TYR A 122 -17.54 -10.62 14.52
C TYR A 122 -16.47 -11.34 15.34
N ILE A 123 -15.19 -11.09 15.07
CA ILE A 123 -14.08 -11.75 15.79
C ILE A 123 -14.00 -11.23 17.22
N SER A 124 -14.14 -9.93 17.42
CA SER A 124 -14.11 -9.29 18.74
C SER A 124 -15.25 -9.79 19.63
N GLY A 125 -16.46 -9.96 19.06
CA GLY A 125 -17.59 -10.56 19.76
C GLY A 125 -17.35 -12.02 20.13
N LEU A 126 -16.74 -12.81 19.24
CA LEU A 126 -16.42 -14.20 19.50
C LEU A 126 -15.36 -14.36 20.60
N LEU A 127 -14.31 -13.54 20.58
CA LEU A 127 -13.30 -13.49 21.64
C LEU A 127 -13.93 -13.11 22.98
N HIS A 128 -14.81 -12.11 23.00
CA HIS A 128 -15.48 -11.68 24.23
C HIS A 128 -16.37 -12.77 24.82
N LEU A 129 -17.07 -13.56 23.99
CA LEU A 129 -17.85 -14.72 24.44
C LEU A 129 -16.93 -15.84 24.97
N PHE A 130 -15.81 -16.09 24.30
CA PHE A 130 -14.85 -17.12 24.71
C PHE A 130 -14.20 -16.81 26.07
N PHE A 131 -13.75 -15.56 26.27
CA PHE A 131 -13.18 -15.14 27.55
C PHE A 131 -14.21 -15.06 28.68
N ARG A 132 -15.47 -14.72 28.37
CA ARG A 132 -16.54 -14.71 29.37
C ARG A 132 -16.87 -16.10 29.90
N HIS A 133 -16.71 -17.14 29.08
CA HIS A 133 -17.00 -18.52 29.47
C HIS A 133 -15.83 -19.23 30.18
N SER A 134 -14.62 -18.67 30.14
CA SER A 134 -13.41 -19.26 30.77
C SER A 134 -13.18 -18.82 32.23
N ILE A 135 -13.98 -17.87 32.75
CA ILE A 135 -13.80 -17.27 34.09
C ILE A 135 -15.01 -17.56 35.01
N GLY A 136 -15.97 -18.38 34.56
CA GLY A 136 -17.09 -18.88 35.38
C GLY A 136 -17.00 -20.38 35.53
#